data_AF-A0A368EBP9-F1
#
_entry.id   AF-A0A368EBP9-F1
#
_cell.length_a   1.000
_cell.length_b   1.000
_cell.length_c   1.000
_cell.angle_alpha   90.00
_cell.angle_beta   90.00
_cell.angle_gamma   90.00
#
_symmetry.space_group_name_H-M   'P 1'
#
loop_
_entity.id
_entity.type
_entity.pdbx_description
1 polymer ?
#
loop_
_entity_poly.entity_id
_entity_poly.type
_entity_poly.pdbx_seq_one_letter_code
_entity_poly.pdbx_strand_id
1 'polypeptide(L)' 'MIIPNKNCSLCERLKNYRNKYKKLEPTWHNSPVESFGDIDSKILIVGLAPGLQGANKTGRPFTGDHAGNT' A
#
# COMPACT_ATOMS: atom_id res chain seq x y z
N MET A 1 -18.06 -0.78 -0.94
CA MET A 1 -16.70 -0.74 -0.37
C MET A 1 -16.03 0.54 -0.86
N ILE A 2 -15.51 1.40 0.02
CA ILE A 2 -14.85 2.65 -0.39
C ILE A 2 -13.39 2.31 -0.71
N ILE A 3 -13.08 2.06 -1.97
CA ILE A 3 -11.70 1.89 -2.43
C ILE A 3 -11.20 3.29 -2.83
N PRO A 4 -10.11 3.81 -2.22
CA PRO A 4 -9.56 5.10 -2.61
C PRO A 4 -9.10 5.08 -4.07
N ASN A 5 -9.33 6.18 -4.78
CA ASN A 5 -8.75 6.36 -6.12
C ASN A 5 -7.21 6.15 -6.07
N LYS A 6 -6.61 5.54 -7.09
CA LYS A 6 -5.16 5.30 -7.17
C LYS A 6 -4.31 6.57 -7.01
N ASN A 7 -4.88 7.74 -7.28
CA ASN A 7 -4.27 9.06 -7.11
C ASN A 7 -4.86 9.85 -5.93
N CYS A 8 -5.53 9.18 -4.98
CA CYS A 8 -6.15 9.81 -3.81
C CYS A 8 -5.16 10.76 -3.11
N SER A 9 -5.59 12.01 -2.93
CA SER A 9 -4.75 13.12 -2.47
C SER A 9 -5.19 13.71 -1.13
N LEU A 10 -6.10 13.04 -0.40
CA LEU A 10 -6.68 13.56 0.85
C LEU A 10 -5.63 13.83 1.94
N CYS A 11 -4.57 13.01 2.00
CA CYS A 11 -3.50 13.16 2.97
C CYS A 11 -2.27 13.77 2.30
N GLU A 12 -2.09 15.09 2.39
CA GLU A 12 -1.03 15.81 1.67
C GLU A 12 0.38 15.28 1.97
N ARG A 13 0.69 14.99 3.24
CA ARG A 13 1.95 14.37 3.65
C ARG A 13 2.22 13.05 2.92
N LEU A 14 1.21 12.17 2.81
CA LEU A 14 1.35 10.85 2.17
C LEU A 14 1.37 10.93 0.65
N LYS A 15 0.60 11.86 0.07
CA LYS A 15 0.66 12.20 -1.36
C LYS A 15 2.07 12.64 -1.73
N ASN A 16 2.65 13.58 -0.98
CA ASN A 16 3.99 14.09 -1.26
C ASN A 16 5.05 13.00 -1.08
N TYR A 17 4.90 12.14 -0.07
CA TYR A 17 5.79 10.99 0.13
C TYR A 17 5.77 10.01 -1.06
N ARG A 18 4.58 9.61 -1.54
CA ARG A 18 4.47 8.74 -2.72
C ARG A 18 4.96 9.42 -3.98
N ASN A 19 4.68 10.71 -4.18
CA ASN A 19 5.18 11.47 -5.33
C ASN A 19 6.71 11.54 -5.36
N LYS A 20 7.37 11.62 -4.19
CA LYS A 20 8.83 11.52 -4.09
C LYS A 20 9.30 10.16 -4.61
N TYR A 21 8.73 9.06 -4.11
CA TYR A 21 9.15 7.71 -4.52
C TYR A 21 8.72 7.34 -5.93
N LYS A 22 7.64 7.91 -6.47
CA LYS A 22 7.29 7.74 -7.88
C LYS A 22 8.35 8.30 -8.83
N LYS A 23 9.11 9.32 -8.41
CA LYS A 23 10.26 9.85 -9.16
C LYS A 23 11.52 9.01 -8.98
N LEU A 24 11.78 8.55 -7.77
CA LEU A 24 12.98 7.75 -7.45
C LEU A 24 12.87 6.31 -7.97
N GLU A 25 11.66 5.75 -7.91
CA GLU A 25 11.34 4.34 -8.15
C GLU A 25 10.07 4.24 -9.01
N PRO A 26 10.14 4.62 -10.30
CA PRO A 26 8.96 4.76 -11.17
C PRO A 26 8.25 3.42 -11.47
N THR A 27 8.92 2.29 -11.25
CA THR A 27 8.36 0.94 -11.47
C THR A 27 7.60 0.40 -10.27
N TRP A 28 7.68 1.06 -9.10
CA TRP A 28 7.00 0.65 -7.88
C TRP A 28 5.54 1.11 -7.87
N HIS A 29 4.71 0.44 -7.04
CA HIS A 29 3.28 0.73 -6.94
C HIS A 29 2.95 2.19 -6.61
N ASN A 30 3.58 2.79 -5.58
CA ASN A 30 3.48 4.22 -5.24
C ASN A 30 2.06 4.83 -5.17
N SER A 31 1.05 4.03 -4.82
CA SER A 31 -0.37 4.39 -4.77
C SER A 31 -1.00 3.88 -3.46
N PRO A 32 -2.25 4.26 -3.11
CA PRO A 32 -2.96 3.55 -2.03
C PRO A 32 -2.92 2.05 -2.31
N VAL A 33 -2.68 1.27 -1.26
CA VAL A 33 -2.62 -0.19 -1.36
C VAL A 33 -4.02 -0.72 -1.09
N GLU A 34 -4.55 -1.52 -2.02
CA GLU A 34 -5.85 -2.16 -1.85
C GLU A 34 -5.75 -3.32 -0.85
N SER A 35 -6.85 -3.61 -0.16
CA SER A 35 -6.95 -4.81 0.65
C SER A 35 -6.85 -6.07 -0.21
N PHE A 36 -6.31 -7.15 0.34
CA PHE A 36 -6.20 -8.45 -0.32
C PHE A 36 -6.83 -9.53 0.57
N GLY A 37 -7.46 -10.51 -0.06
CA GLY A 37 -8.09 -11.65 0.60
C GLY A 37 -9.49 -11.92 0.07
N ASP A 38 -10.13 -12.96 0.60
CA ASP A 38 -11.53 -13.27 0.32
C ASP A 38 -12.44 -12.38 1.19
N ILE A 39 -13.49 -11.82 0.59
CA ILE A 39 -14.49 -11.00 1.29
C ILE A 39 -15.31 -11.84 2.28
N ASP A 40 -15.42 -13.15 2.03
CA ASP A 40 -16.12 -14.10 2.91
C ASP A 40 -15.20 -14.67 4.01
N SER A 41 -13.98 -14.14 4.15
CA SER A 41 -13.04 -14.54 5.20
C SER A 41 -13.62 -14.30 6.60
N LYS A 42 -13.49 -15.29 7.47
CA LYS A 42 -13.92 -15.19 8.89
C LYS A 42 -12.96 -14.38 9.77
N ILE A 43 -11.76 -14.08 9.27
CA ILE A 43 -10.70 -13.38 10.00
C ILE A 43 -10.20 -12.22 9.14
N LEU A 44 -10.08 -11.04 9.76
CA LEU A 44 -9.47 -9.86 9.16
C LEU A 44 -8.17 -9.53 9.88
N ILE A 45 -7.08 -9.40 9.12
CA ILE A 45 -5.80 -8.91 9.63
C ILE A 45 -5.67 -7.43 9.30
N VAL A 46 -5.56 -6.59 10.33
CA VAL A 46 -5.43 -5.13 10.20
C VAL A 46 -4.00 -4.70 10.53
N GLY A 47 -3.31 -4.17 9.53
CA GLY A 47 -1.98 -3.55 9.70
C GLY A 47 -2.07 -2.06 9.99
N LEU A 48 -0.92 -1.44 10.26
CA LEU A 48 -0.82 0.00 10.52
C LEU A 48 -0.79 0.83 9.22
N ALA A 49 0.20 0.58 8.35
CA ALA A 49 0.41 1.32 7.11
C ALA A 49 1.33 0.54 6.15
N PRO A 50 1.31 0.84 4.84
CA PRO A 50 2.23 0.25 3.87
C PRO A 50 3.70 0.57 4.19
N GLY A 51 4.53 -0.46 4.34
CA GLY A 51 5.99 -0.32 4.38
C GLY A 51 6.54 0.19 3.04
N LEU A 52 7.60 1.00 3.09
CA LEU A 52 8.18 1.64 1.90
C LEU A 52 8.64 0.61 0.85
N GLN A 53 9.43 -0.38 1.29
CA GLN A 53 9.97 -1.43 0.42
C GLN A 53 9.06 -2.65 0.33
N GLY A 54 8.04 -2.75 1.19
CA GLY A 54 6.99 -3.76 1.10
C GLY A 54 5.83 -3.28 0.25
N ALA A 55 4.66 -3.08 0.87
CA ALA A 55 3.42 -2.80 0.15
C ALA A 55 3.43 -1.52 -0.71
N ASN A 56 4.23 -0.49 -0.38
CA ASN A 56 4.38 0.68 -1.26
C ASN A 56 5.14 0.36 -2.56
N LYS A 57 6.04 -0.64 -2.52
CA LYS A 57 6.74 -1.18 -3.68
C LYS A 57 5.87 -2.19 -4.44
N THR A 58 5.32 -3.16 -3.72
CA THR A 58 4.67 -4.36 -4.30
C THR A 58 3.19 -4.18 -4.61
N GLY A 59 2.53 -3.21 -3.98
CA GLY A 59 1.09 -2.98 -4.13
C GLY A 59 0.20 -3.99 -3.41
N ARG A 60 0.78 -4.88 -2.59
CA ARG A 60 0.05 -5.89 -1.81
C ARG A 60 0.39 -5.75 -0.32
N PRO A 61 -0.61 -5.73 0.59
CA PRO A 61 -0.37 -5.70 2.04
C PRO A 61 0.57 -6.84 2.47
N PHE A 62 1.46 -6.55 3.43
CA PHE A 62 2.38 -7.54 4.03
C PHE A 62 3.18 -8.35 3.00
N THR A 63 3.71 -7.71 1.94
CA THR A 63 4.48 -8.40 0.89
C THR A 63 5.74 -7.62 0.55
N GLY A 64 6.89 -8.28 0.58
CA GLY A 64 8.18 -7.71 0.14
C GLY A 64 8.98 -6.98 1.22
N ASP A 65 8.57 -7.07 2.48
CA ASP A 65 9.32 -6.59 3.65
C ASP A 65 9.21 -7.57 4.83
N HIS A 66 9.84 -7.23 5.95
CA HIS A 66 9.90 -8.10 7.13
C HIS A 66 8.53 -8.43 7.73
N ALA A 67 7.50 -7.59 7.52
CA ALA A 67 6.17 -7.86 8.04
C ALA A 67 5.44 -8.98 7.28
N GLY A 68 5.91 -9.32 6.08
CA GLY A 68 5.40 -10.41 5.24
C GLY A 68 6.36 -11.58 5.06
N ASN A 69 7.55 -11.53 5.68
CA ASN A 69 8.51 -12.63 5.60
C ASN A 69 8.06 -13.76 6.53
N THR A 70 7.24 -14.64 5.97
CA THR A 70 7.01 -16.02 6.40
C THR A 70 7.07 -16.91 5.18
#